data_AF-C3Y794-F1
#
_entry.id   AF-C3Y794-F1
#
_cell.length_a   1.000
_cell.length_b   1.000
_cell.length_c   1.000
_cell.angle_alpha   90.00
_cell.angle_beta   90.00
_cell.angle_gamma   90.00
#
_symmetry.space_group_name_H-M   'P 1'
#
loop_
_entity.id
_entity.type
_entity.pdbx_description
1 polymer ?
#
loop_
_entity_poly.entity_id
_entity_poly.type
_entity_poly.pdbx_seq_one_letter_code
_entity_poly.pdbx_strand_id
1 'polypeptide(L)'
;MVAAAEKNFKSCVFSTVAFVAILGALVPYALVRVQFIVKEEIFIAAPPEEVFAFLSGVRLLDLVHPYRIEARDIQHFSDVELNYTSVERVDYVKGVYSTIYAFPVWVQFAKINNGYQVRSTYDVLNGTLIARQAFTITTAEHAGRNGTLLTDKNLMECPWIYSYATFWKAKEAHKDILEGMKQLLERKSVFELNLPSRYVTGSDVMSQHILCVANQ
;
A
#
# COMPACT_ATOMS: atom_id res chain seq x y z
N MET A 1 -16.13 60.28 -18.95
CA MET A 1 -16.35 59.08 -18.10
C MET A 1 -16.24 57.75 -18.85
N VAL A 2 -16.58 57.66 -20.15
CA VAL A 2 -16.54 56.41 -20.93
C VAL A 2 -15.12 55.85 -21.18
N ALA A 3 -14.13 56.70 -21.45
CA ALA A 3 -12.76 56.26 -21.75
C ALA A 3 -12.00 55.63 -20.56
N ALA A 4 -12.35 56.00 -19.33
CA ALA A 4 -11.75 55.42 -18.11
C ALA A 4 -12.30 54.01 -17.82
N ALA A 5 -13.59 53.79 -18.09
CA ALA A 5 -14.22 52.47 -17.95
C ALA A 5 -13.69 51.47 -18.99
N GLU A 6 -13.46 51.90 -20.23
CA GLU A 6 -12.89 51.06 -21.29
C GLU A 6 -11.44 50.62 -21.01
N LYS A 7 -10.63 51.51 -20.41
CA LYS A 7 -9.22 51.22 -20.04
C LYS A 7 -9.13 50.19 -18.91
N ASN A 8 -9.98 50.35 -17.89
CA ASN A 8 -10.07 49.41 -16.76
C ASN A 8 -10.62 48.04 -17.19
N PHE A 9 -11.60 48.02 -18.10
CA PHE A 9 -12.17 46.78 -18.64
C PHE A 9 -11.15 45.99 -19.46
N LYS A 10 -10.41 46.64 -20.38
CA LYS A 10 -9.37 45.99 -21.18
C LYS A 10 -8.25 45.44 -20.29
N SER A 11 -7.77 46.21 -19.30
CA SER A 11 -6.70 45.73 -18.41
C SER A 11 -7.11 44.54 -17.54
N CYS A 12 -8.37 44.49 -17.09
CA CYS A 12 -8.91 43.37 -16.32
C CYS A 12 -9.03 42.11 -17.20
N VAL A 13 -9.52 42.24 -18.44
CA VAL A 13 -9.66 41.12 -19.38
C VAL A 13 -8.29 40.57 -19.81
N PHE A 14 -7.30 41.42 -20.10
CA PHE A 14 -5.93 40.97 -20.41
C PHE A 14 -5.27 40.25 -19.21
N SER A 15 -5.50 40.73 -17.99
CA SER A 15 -5.01 40.08 -16.77
C SER A 15 -5.66 38.71 -16.54
N THR A 16 -6.98 38.59 -16.76
CA THR A 16 -7.70 37.32 -16.64
C THR A 16 -7.28 36.32 -17.72
N VAL A 17 -7.12 36.75 -18.97
CA VAL A 17 -6.67 35.88 -20.07
C VAL A 17 -5.22 35.43 -19.85
N ALA A 18 -4.34 36.32 -19.39
CA ALA A 18 -2.96 35.95 -19.05
C ALA A 18 -2.90 34.97 -17.86
N PHE A 19 -3.71 35.18 -16.82
CA PHE A 19 -3.81 34.26 -15.70
C PHE A 19 -4.32 32.88 -16.13
N VAL A 20 -5.39 32.83 -16.94
CA VAL A 20 -5.94 31.57 -17.46
C VAL A 20 -4.94 30.87 -18.39
N ALA A 21 -4.19 31.62 -19.21
CA ALA A 21 -3.15 31.05 -20.07
C ALA A 21 -1.97 30.47 -19.25
N ILE A 22 -1.54 31.17 -18.20
CA ILE A 22 -0.50 30.68 -17.28
C ILE A 22 -1.01 29.45 -16.52
N LEU A 23 -2.23 29.48 -15.99
CA LEU A 23 -2.83 28.35 -15.30
C LEU A 23 -2.96 27.15 -16.26
N GLY A 24 -3.46 27.39 -17.47
CA GLY A 24 -3.58 26.39 -18.53
C GLY A 24 -2.25 25.82 -18.99
N ALA A 25 -1.16 26.59 -18.94
CA ALA A 25 0.19 26.11 -19.23
C ALA A 25 0.81 25.33 -18.05
N LEU A 26 0.44 25.65 -16.81
CA LEU A 26 0.95 25.01 -15.59
C LEU A 26 0.19 23.73 -15.21
N VAL A 27 -1.11 23.64 -15.53
CA VAL A 27 -1.95 22.47 -15.23
C VAL A 27 -1.37 21.17 -15.84
N PRO A 28 -0.96 21.13 -17.12
CA PRO A 28 -0.30 19.94 -17.69
C PRO A 28 0.97 19.56 -16.93
N TYR A 29 1.74 20.56 -16.46
CA TYR A 29 2.94 20.31 -15.68
C TYR A 29 2.59 19.68 -14.34
N ALA A 30 1.57 20.18 -13.63
CA ALA A 30 1.09 19.59 -12.37
C ALA A 30 0.56 18.14 -12.52
N LEU A 31 0.16 17.74 -13.73
CA LEU A 31 -0.34 16.41 -14.04
C LEU A 31 0.73 15.44 -14.57
N VAL A 32 1.98 15.88 -14.74
CA VAL A 32 3.08 14.98 -15.14
C VAL A 32 3.23 13.89 -14.07
N ARG A 33 3.10 12.65 -14.48
CA ARG A 33 3.23 11.48 -13.61
C ARG A 33 4.67 10.98 -13.65
N VAL A 34 5.14 10.51 -12.51
CA VAL A 34 6.45 9.88 -12.38
C VAL A 34 6.28 8.51 -11.74
N GLN A 35 7.19 7.60 -12.09
CA GLN A 35 7.25 6.27 -11.52
C GLN A 35 8.53 6.12 -10.71
N PHE A 36 8.44 5.49 -9.55
CA PHE A 36 9.58 5.16 -8.71
C PHE A 36 9.35 3.84 -7.97
N ILE A 37 10.44 3.23 -7.52
CA ILE A 37 10.41 1.93 -6.83
C ILE A 37 10.88 2.13 -5.40
N VAL A 38 10.09 1.64 -4.46
CA VAL A 38 10.48 1.43 -3.07
C VAL A 38 10.79 -0.04 -2.90
N LYS A 39 11.92 -0.36 -2.27
CA LYS A 39 12.33 -1.73 -1.98
C LYS A 39 12.88 -1.79 -0.55
N GLU A 40 12.33 -2.69 0.25
CA GLU A 40 12.80 -2.99 1.60
C GLU A 40 12.89 -4.52 1.78
N GLU A 41 13.79 -4.96 2.66
CA GLU A 41 14.06 -6.38 2.91
C GLU A 41 14.26 -6.62 4.39
N ILE A 42 13.75 -7.74 4.89
CA ILE A 42 13.94 -8.13 6.29
C ILE A 42 14.10 -9.65 6.41
N PHE A 43 14.94 -10.06 7.36
CA PHE A 43 15.00 -11.45 7.81
C PHE A 43 14.07 -11.64 9.01
N ILE A 44 13.23 -12.67 8.94
CA ILE A 44 12.30 -13.09 9.99
C ILE A 44 12.66 -14.52 10.38
N ALA A 45 12.93 -14.77 11.66
CA ALA A 45 13.20 -16.09 12.22
C ALA A 45 11.92 -16.94 12.37
N ALA A 46 11.18 -17.08 11.26
CA ALA A 46 9.99 -17.91 11.12
C ALA A 46 10.00 -18.65 9.77
N PRO A 47 9.33 -19.81 9.64
CA PRO A 47 9.21 -20.54 8.38
C PRO A 47 8.49 -19.73 7.29
N PRO A 48 8.85 -19.89 6.00
CA PRO A 48 8.21 -19.18 4.89
C PRO A 48 6.69 -19.38 4.82
N GLU A 49 6.22 -20.56 5.20
CA GLU A 49 4.80 -20.92 5.23
C GLU A 49 4.03 -20.05 6.22
N GLU A 50 4.61 -19.76 7.39
CA GLU A 50 3.99 -18.91 8.40
C GLU A 50 3.96 -17.44 7.96
N VAL A 51 5.04 -16.96 7.36
CA VAL A 51 5.12 -15.60 6.79
C VAL A 51 4.10 -15.44 5.65
N PHE A 52 3.99 -16.45 4.78
CA PHE A 52 3.01 -16.46 3.70
C PHE A 52 1.56 -16.53 4.20
N ALA A 53 1.29 -17.37 5.20
CA ALA A 53 -0.02 -17.46 5.84
C ALA A 53 -0.45 -16.12 6.46
N PHE A 54 0.48 -15.43 7.12
CA PHE A 54 0.25 -14.11 7.68
C PHE A 54 -0.13 -13.08 6.59
N LEU A 55 0.65 -13.02 5.50
CA LEU A 55 0.39 -12.10 4.39
C LEU A 55 -0.88 -12.45 3.60
N SER A 56 -1.26 -13.72 3.56
CA SER A 56 -2.49 -14.20 2.93
C SER A 56 -3.73 -13.85 3.76
N GLY A 57 -3.59 -13.78 5.09
CA GLY A 57 -4.63 -13.25 5.97
C GLY A 57 -4.68 -11.74 5.91
N VAL A 58 -5.35 -11.16 4.91
CA VAL A 58 -5.36 -9.69 4.70
C VAL A 58 -5.76 -8.87 5.92
N ARG A 59 -6.58 -9.39 6.84
CA ARG A 59 -6.94 -8.71 8.09
C ARG A 59 -5.81 -8.71 9.12
N LEU A 60 -4.89 -9.68 9.07
CA LEU A 60 -3.74 -9.74 9.97
C LEU A 60 -2.75 -8.58 9.71
N LEU A 61 -2.74 -8.04 8.49
CA LEU A 61 -1.99 -6.83 8.17
C LEU A 61 -2.41 -5.63 9.02
N ASP A 62 -3.65 -5.58 9.51
CA ASP A 62 -4.13 -4.53 10.41
C ASP A 62 -3.31 -4.46 11.73
N LEU A 63 -2.64 -5.56 12.11
CA LEU A 63 -1.85 -5.65 13.34
C LEU A 63 -0.46 -5.01 13.22
N VAL A 64 0.05 -4.88 12.00
CA VAL A 64 1.43 -4.46 11.73
C VAL A 64 1.50 -3.19 10.88
N HIS A 65 0.41 -2.85 10.19
CA HIS A 65 0.37 -1.70 9.30
C HIS A 65 -0.07 -0.45 10.07
N PRO A 66 0.85 0.48 10.39
CA PRO A 66 0.60 1.56 11.35
C PRO A 66 -0.49 2.55 10.92
N TYR A 67 -0.72 2.66 9.61
CA TYR A 67 -1.72 3.57 9.03
C TYR A 67 -3.06 2.89 8.75
N ARG A 68 -3.13 1.56 8.82
CA ARG A 68 -4.32 0.82 8.41
C ARG A 68 -5.28 0.69 9.58
N ILE A 69 -6.53 1.04 9.34
CA ILE A 69 -7.61 0.89 10.30
C ILE A 69 -8.17 -0.53 10.19
N GLU A 70 -8.50 -0.97 8.95
CA GLU A 70 -9.07 -2.29 8.69
C GLU A 70 -9.15 -2.63 7.20
N ALA A 71 -9.35 -3.93 6.91
CA ALA A 71 -9.86 -4.44 5.63
C ALA A 71 -11.39 -4.67 5.68
N ARG A 72 -12.13 -4.15 4.69
CA ARG A 72 -13.57 -4.40 4.51
C ARG A 72 -13.87 -4.97 3.12
N ASP A 73 -15.09 -5.48 2.96
CA ASP A 73 -15.65 -5.92 1.68
C ASP A 73 -14.76 -6.91 0.92
N ILE A 74 -14.19 -7.89 1.64
CA ILE A 74 -13.29 -8.89 1.07
C ILE A 74 -14.11 -9.82 0.16
N GLN A 75 -13.79 -9.86 -1.13
CA GLN A 75 -14.40 -10.79 -2.08
C GLN A 75 -13.31 -11.67 -2.71
N HIS A 76 -13.58 -12.97 -2.77
CA HIS A 76 -12.68 -13.93 -3.39
C HIS A 76 -13.16 -14.18 -4.82
N PHE A 77 -12.27 -13.99 -5.79
CA PHE A 77 -12.52 -14.31 -7.19
C PHE A 77 -12.08 -15.72 -7.54
N SER A 78 -11.03 -16.19 -6.87
CA SER A 78 -10.53 -17.56 -6.95
C SER A 78 -9.82 -17.94 -5.65
N ASP A 79 -9.29 -19.16 -5.58
CA ASP A 79 -8.47 -19.60 -4.45
C ASP A 79 -7.16 -18.83 -4.30
N VAL A 80 -6.75 -18.08 -5.32
CA VAL A 80 -5.47 -17.37 -5.37
C VAL A 80 -5.62 -15.86 -5.64
N GLU A 81 -6.86 -15.36 -5.75
CA GLU A 81 -7.13 -13.95 -6.03
C GLU A 81 -8.30 -13.44 -5.20
N LEU A 82 -8.10 -12.26 -4.60
CA LEU A 82 -9.15 -11.55 -3.88
C LEU A 82 -9.06 -10.04 -4.14
N ASN A 83 -10.17 -9.35 -3.87
CA ASN A 83 -10.16 -7.92 -3.65
C ASN A 83 -10.64 -7.58 -2.24
N TYR A 84 -10.30 -6.39 -1.78
CA TYR A 84 -10.86 -5.80 -0.58
C TYR A 84 -10.75 -4.29 -0.63
N THR A 85 -11.49 -3.61 0.23
CA THR A 85 -11.34 -2.18 0.48
C THR A 85 -10.38 -1.99 1.65
N SER A 86 -9.22 -1.37 1.43
CA SER A 86 -8.34 -0.92 2.51
C SER A 86 -8.83 0.41 3.05
N VAL A 87 -8.97 0.51 4.37
CA VAL A 87 -9.31 1.76 5.06
C VAL A 87 -8.11 2.21 5.87
N GLU A 88 -7.54 3.36 5.51
CA GLU A 88 -6.29 3.86 6.06
C GLU A 88 -6.42 5.29 6.55
N ARG A 89 -5.76 5.59 7.68
CA ARG A 89 -5.58 6.93 8.21
C ARG A 89 -4.29 7.52 7.66
N VAL A 90 -4.41 8.63 6.95
CA VAL A 90 -3.27 9.40 6.48
C VAL A 90 -3.13 10.63 7.37
N ASP A 91 -2.04 10.67 8.13
CA ASP A 91 -1.66 11.82 8.95
C ASP A 91 -0.76 12.75 8.12
N TYR A 92 -1.30 13.89 7.66
CA TYR A 92 -0.50 14.92 7.00
C TYR A 92 0.37 15.67 8.01
N VAL A 93 -0.19 15.91 9.20
CA VAL A 93 0.50 16.45 10.37
C VAL A 93 0.10 15.57 11.54
N LYS A 94 1.07 14.78 12.03
CA LYS A 94 0.86 13.78 13.08
C LYS A 94 0.08 14.37 14.26
N GLY A 95 -1.12 13.85 14.50
CA GLY A 95 -2.00 14.27 15.60
C GLY A 95 -2.72 15.61 15.43
N VAL A 96 -2.58 16.28 14.29
CA VAL A 96 -3.21 17.61 14.04
C VAL A 96 -4.15 17.56 12.85
N TYR A 97 -3.71 16.98 11.73
CA TYR A 97 -4.52 16.86 10.53
C TYR A 97 -4.38 15.46 9.95
N SER A 98 -5.46 14.69 10.09
CA SER A 98 -5.60 13.35 9.57
C SER A 98 -6.87 13.22 8.76
N THR A 99 -6.80 12.41 7.72
CA THR A 99 -7.97 12.02 6.94
C THR A 99 -8.02 10.51 6.84
N ILE A 100 -9.19 9.98 6.53
CA ILE A 100 -9.39 8.55 6.30
C ILE A 100 -9.64 8.37 4.81
N TYR A 101 -8.86 7.50 4.20
CA TYR A 101 -9.05 7.07 2.83
C TYR A 101 -9.50 5.62 2.78
N ALA A 102 -10.45 5.36 1.89
CA ALA A 102 -10.87 4.01 1.54
C ALA A 102 -10.58 3.80 0.06
N PHE A 103 -9.90 2.72 -0.28
CA PHE A 103 -9.53 2.43 -1.66
C PHE A 103 -9.48 0.92 -1.95
N PRO A 104 -9.74 0.52 -3.21
CA PRO A 104 -9.72 -0.88 -3.59
C PRO A 104 -8.28 -1.41 -3.67
N VAL A 105 -8.11 -2.64 -3.21
CA VAL A 105 -6.87 -3.42 -3.32
C VAL A 105 -7.19 -4.76 -3.95
N TRP A 106 -6.46 -5.09 -5.00
CA TRP A 106 -6.49 -6.39 -5.66
C TRP A 106 -5.26 -7.17 -5.25
N VAL A 107 -5.42 -8.43 -4.87
CA VAL A 107 -4.32 -9.28 -4.40
C VAL A 107 -4.33 -10.60 -5.14
N GLN A 108 -3.14 -11.03 -5.56
CA GLN A 108 -2.87 -12.34 -6.15
C GLN A 108 -1.78 -13.05 -5.34
N PHE A 109 -2.03 -14.32 -5.02
CA PHE A 109 -1.13 -15.19 -4.29
C PHE A 109 -0.55 -16.23 -5.25
N ALA A 110 0.76 -16.48 -5.17
CA ALA A 110 1.40 -17.47 -6.02
C ALA A 110 2.53 -18.17 -5.28
N LYS A 111 2.68 -19.48 -5.50
CA LYS A 111 3.91 -20.21 -5.20
C LYS A 111 4.88 -20.02 -6.35
N ILE A 112 6.15 -19.82 -6.01
CA ILE A 112 7.25 -19.67 -6.95
C ILE A 112 8.30 -20.74 -6.64
N ASN A 113 9.21 -21.01 -7.57
CA ASN A 113 10.14 -22.15 -7.49
C ASN A 113 10.79 -22.33 -6.10
N ASN A 114 11.22 -21.25 -5.45
CA ASN A 114 11.90 -21.28 -4.15
C ASN A 114 11.16 -20.49 -3.05
N GLY A 115 9.82 -20.46 -3.08
CA GLY A 115 9.03 -19.83 -2.02
C GLY A 115 7.66 -19.33 -2.48
N TYR A 116 7.28 -18.15 -2.03
CA TYR A 116 5.95 -17.59 -2.30
C TYR A 116 6.03 -16.13 -2.73
N GLN A 117 4.97 -15.67 -3.40
CA GLN A 117 4.81 -14.29 -3.80
C GLN A 117 3.37 -13.82 -3.57
N VAL A 118 3.25 -12.64 -2.97
CA VAL A 118 1.98 -11.93 -2.81
C VAL A 118 2.06 -10.64 -3.60
N ARG A 119 1.26 -10.51 -4.65
CA ARG A 119 1.20 -9.31 -5.48
C ARG A 119 -0.05 -8.54 -5.14
N SER A 120 0.07 -7.25 -4.87
CA SER A 120 -1.06 -6.37 -4.67
C SER A 120 -1.01 -5.19 -5.65
N THR A 121 -2.18 -4.78 -6.13
CA THR A 121 -2.37 -3.55 -6.90
C THR A 121 -3.43 -2.72 -6.20
N TYR A 122 -3.13 -1.45 -5.97
CA TYR A 122 -4.06 -0.53 -5.32
C TYR A 122 -4.04 0.84 -5.98
N ASP A 123 -5.21 1.46 -5.97
CA ASP A 123 -5.48 2.75 -6.57
C ASP A 123 -6.06 3.69 -5.51
N VAL A 124 -5.26 4.67 -5.09
CA VAL A 124 -5.62 5.66 -4.08
C VAL A 124 -6.10 6.94 -4.76
N LEU A 125 -7.24 7.47 -4.28
CA LEU A 125 -7.81 8.74 -4.75
C LEU A 125 -8.04 8.76 -6.26
N ASN A 126 -8.69 7.72 -6.80
CA ASN A 126 -9.12 7.62 -8.20
C ASN A 126 -8.02 7.93 -9.23
N GLY A 127 -6.87 7.28 -9.05
CA GLY A 127 -5.73 7.32 -9.94
C GLY A 127 -4.65 8.31 -9.49
N THR A 128 -4.84 9.03 -8.39
CA THR A 128 -3.82 9.98 -7.90
C THR A 128 -2.52 9.25 -7.53
N LEU A 129 -2.63 8.10 -6.87
CA LEU A 129 -1.52 7.21 -6.63
C LEU A 129 -1.92 5.80 -7.03
N ILE A 130 -1.16 5.23 -7.96
CA ILE A 130 -1.30 3.83 -8.38
C ILE A 130 -0.05 3.10 -7.93
N ALA A 131 -0.23 1.95 -7.29
CA ALA A 131 0.89 1.17 -6.79
C ALA A 131 0.73 -0.31 -7.12
N ARG A 132 1.87 -0.95 -7.40
CA ARG A 132 2.00 -2.38 -7.66
C ARG A 132 3.07 -2.92 -6.75
N GLN A 133 2.64 -3.61 -5.71
CA GLN A 133 3.51 -4.15 -4.67
C GLN A 133 3.64 -5.67 -4.83
N ALA A 134 4.83 -6.18 -4.53
CA ALA A 134 5.14 -7.60 -4.54
C ALA A 134 5.97 -7.94 -3.30
N PHE A 135 5.39 -8.73 -2.41
CA PHE A 135 6.12 -9.43 -1.37
C PHE A 135 6.66 -10.72 -1.92
N THR A 136 7.97 -10.93 -1.81
CA THR A 136 8.64 -12.17 -2.18
C THR A 136 9.18 -12.82 -0.92
N ILE A 137 8.84 -14.08 -0.73
CA ILE A 137 9.05 -14.84 0.51
C ILE A 137 9.93 -16.03 0.13
N THR A 138 11.16 -16.08 0.65
CA THR A 138 12.11 -17.16 0.34
C THR A 138 12.77 -17.67 1.61
N THR A 139 13.07 -18.96 1.65
CA THR A 139 13.90 -19.55 2.70
C THR A 139 15.26 -18.86 2.76
N ALA A 140 15.72 -18.52 3.97
CA ALA A 140 17.03 -17.95 4.19
C ALA A 140 17.63 -18.42 5.52
N GLU A 141 18.96 -18.31 5.62
CA GLU A 141 19.68 -18.50 6.88
C GLU A 141 20.39 -17.19 7.24
N HIS A 142 20.25 -16.75 8.49
CA HIS A 142 20.95 -15.57 8.99
C HIS A 142 21.49 -15.84 10.40
N ALA A 143 22.79 -15.62 10.59
CA ALA A 143 23.49 -15.85 11.86
C ALA A 143 23.22 -17.24 12.49
N GLY A 144 23.22 -18.29 11.65
CA GLY A 144 23.00 -19.68 12.09
C GLY A 144 21.55 -20.01 12.45
N ARG A 145 20.60 -19.12 12.13
CA ARG A 145 19.16 -19.36 12.30
C ARG A 145 18.50 -19.48 10.94
N ASN A 146 17.74 -20.56 10.76
CA ASN A 146 16.86 -20.72 9.62
C ASN A 146 15.64 -19.81 9.77
N GLY A 147 15.19 -19.25 8.66
CA GLY A 147 14.01 -18.41 8.63
C GLY A 147 13.66 -18.00 7.20
N THR A 148 13.14 -16.79 7.10
CA THR A 148 12.60 -16.26 5.86
C THR A 148 13.24 -14.91 5.55
N LEU A 149 13.71 -14.76 4.31
CA LEU A 149 13.95 -13.46 3.73
C LEU A 149 12.65 -12.98 3.08
N LEU A 150 12.11 -11.88 3.61
CA LEU A 150 10.95 -11.20 3.08
C LEU A 150 11.41 -9.92 2.35
N THR A 151 11.21 -9.89 1.03
CA THR A 151 11.48 -8.72 0.19
C THR A 151 10.18 -8.07 -0.19
N ASP A 152 10.03 -6.78 0.12
CA ASP A 152 8.90 -5.96 -0.30
C ASP A 152 9.37 -4.99 -1.40
N LYS A 153 8.78 -5.10 -2.58
CA LYS A 153 9.05 -4.22 -3.72
C LYS A 153 7.77 -3.59 -4.21
N ASN A 154 7.73 -2.27 -4.25
CA ASN A 154 6.56 -1.51 -4.65
C ASN A 154 6.90 -0.49 -5.76
N LEU A 155 6.30 -0.68 -6.93
CA LEU A 155 6.34 0.28 -8.03
C LEU A 155 5.16 1.24 -7.86
N MET A 156 5.46 2.50 -7.62
CA MET A 156 4.48 3.55 -7.38
C MET A 156 4.49 4.58 -8.50
N GLU A 157 3.30 5.09 -8.82
CA GLU A 157 3.08 6.12 -9.84
C GLU A 157 2.17 7.21 -9.30
N CYS A 158 2.65 8.46 -9.28
CA CYS A 158 1.90 9.62 -8.81
C CYS A 158 2.31 10.91 -9.55
N PRO A 159 1.56 12.01 -9.39
CA PRO A 159 2.01 13.33 -9.84
C PRO A 159 3.38 13.69 -9.28
N TRP A 160 4.25 14.26 -10.12
CA TRP A 160 5.64 14.57 -9.78
C TRP A 160 5.76 15.46 -8.53
N ILE A 161 4.81 16.38 -8.32
CA ILE A 161 4.80 17.32 -7.19
C ILE A 161 4.72 16.60 -5.83
N TYR A 162 4.14 15.39 -5.80
CA TYR A 162 4.04 14.58 -4.58
C TYR A 162 5.10 13.49 -4.49
N SER A 163 5.91 13.29 -5.53
CA SER A 163 6.77 12.10 -5.67
C SER A 163 7.78 11.95 -4.55
N TYR A 164 8.48 13.03 -4.17
CA TYR A 164 9.48 12.99 -3.11
C TYR A 164 8.87 12.64 -1.74
N ALA A 165 7.78 13.32 -1.37
CA ALA A 165 7.09 13.08 -0.11
C ALA A 165 6.48 11.67 -0.07
N THR A 166 5.89 11.23 -1.19
CA THR A 166 5.31 9.89 -1.33
C THR A 166 6.38 8.81 -1.21
N PHE A 167 7.51 8.97 -1.89
CA PHE A 167 8.64 8.05 -1.80
C PHE A 167 9.16 7.93 -0.37
N TRP A 168 9.40 9.06 0.30
CA TRP A 168 9.92 9.07 1.66
C TRP A 168 8.96 8.41 2.65
N LYS A 169 7.66 8.74 2.57
CA LYS A 169 6.62 8.14 3.43
C LYS A 169 6.36 6.68 3.13
N ALA A 170 6.38 6.28 1.87
CA ALA A 170 6.28 4.86 1.51
C ALA A 170 7.47 4.09 2.09
N LYS A 171 8.70 4.61 1.98
CA LYS A 171 9.87 3.95 2.56
C LYS A 171 9.77 3.76 4.08
N GLU A 172 9.32 4.80 4.79
CA GLU A 172 9.05 4.73 6.24
C GLU A 172 7.99 3.67 6.56
N ALA A 173 6.84 3.73 5.88
CA ALA A 173 5.74 2.79 6.08
C ALA A 173 6.13 1.34 5.83
N HIS A 174 6.80 1.05 4.72
CA HIS A 174 7.25 -0.29 4.36
C HIS A 174 8.19 -0.87 5.42
N LYS A 175 9.14 -0.06 5.91
CA LYS A 175 10.05 -0.48 6.97
C LYS A 175 9.30 -0.79 8.27
N ASP A 176 8.35 0.05 8.68
CA ASP A 176 7.58 -0.14 9.90
C ASP A 176 6.69 -1.40 9.83
N ILE A 177 6.08 -1.65 8.67
CA ILE A 177 5.29 -2.87 8.42
C ILE A 177 6.16 -4.12 8.56
N LEU A 178 7.31 -4.15 7.88
CA LEU A 178 8.22 -5.29 7.90
C LEU A 178 8.77 -5.57 9.31
N GLU A 179 9.15 -4.51 10.04
CA GLU A 179 9.61 -4.65 11.43
C GLU A 179 8.47 -5.11 12.36
N GLY A 180 7.25 -4.60 12.18
CA GLY A 180 6.07 -5.06 12.90
C GLY A 180 5.79 -6.54 12.65
N MET A 181 5.88 -6.99 11.40
CA MET A 181 5.75 -8.41 11.03
C MET A 181 6.81 -9.26 11.71
N LYS A 182 8.08 -8.83 11.67
CA LYS A 182 9.16 -9.54 12.34
C LYS A 182 8.89 -9.69 13.83
N GLN A 183 8.58 -8.60 14.52
CA GLN A 183 8.33 -8.63 15.96
C GLN A 183 7.14 -9.50 16.32
N LEU A 184 6.08 -9.51 15.51
CA LEU A 184 4.92 -10.35 15.74
C LEU A 184 5.28 -11.83 15.56
N LEU A 185 5.84 -12.20 14.40
CA LEU A 185 6.09 -13.58 13.99
C LEU A 185 7.23 -14.25 14.76
N GLU A 186 8.23 -13.50 15.22
CA GLU A 186 9.33 -14.06 16.03
C GLU A 186 8.97 -14.21 17.51
N ARG A 187 7.98 -13.46 18.02
CA ARG A 187 7.61 -13.47 19.45
C ARG A 187 6.42 -14.37 19.77
N LYS A 188 5.49 -14.51 18.83
CA LYS A 188 4.27 -15.29 19.01
C LYS A 188 3.90 -15.95 17.69
N SER A 189 3.47 -17.20 17.76
CA SER A 189 2.77 -17.76 16.61
C SER A 189 1.45 -16.99 16.41
N VAL A 190 1.04 -16.73 15.16
CA VAL A 190 -0.24 -16.07 14.86
C VAL A 190 -1.42 -16.78 15.55
N PHE A 191 -1.31 -18.09 15.71
CA PHE A 191 -2.27 -18.96 16.39
C PHE A 191 -2.35 -18.78 17.91
N GLU A 192 -1.39 -18.06 18.51
CA GLU A 192 -1.33 -17.77 19.95
C GLU A 192 -1.83 -16.35 20.28
N LEU A 193 -2.23 -15.58 19.26
CA LEU A 193 -2.80 -14.26 19.45
C LEU A 193 -4.29 -14.41 19.83
N ASN A 194 -4.68 -13.92 21.01
CA ASN A 194 -6.09 -13.77 21.41
C ASN A 194 -6.76 -12.67 20.57
N LEU A 195 -6.98 -12.96 19.28
CA LEU A 195 -7.50 -12.00 18.34
C LEU A 195 -9.02 -11.85 18.51
N PRO A 196 -9.56 -10.63 18.38
CA PRO A 196 -11.00 -10.41 18.30
C PRO A 196 -11.67 -11.28 17.22
N SER A 197 -12.92 -11.67 17.44
CA SER A 197 -13.67 -12.60 16.55
C SER A 197 -13.61 -12.23 15.07
N ARG A 198 -13.56 -10.93 14.73
CA ARG A 198 -13.42 -10.42 13.35
C ARG A 198 -12.16 -10.92 12.63
N TYR A 199 -11.14 -11.37 13.34
CA TYR A 199 -9.91 -11.95 12.78
C TYR A 199 -9.95 -13.49 12.73
N VAL A 200 -10.92 -14.11 13.41
CA VAL A 200 -11.07 -15.56 13.56
C VAL A 200 -12.14 -16.12 12.62
N THR A 201 -13.22 -15.38 12.37
CA THR A 201 -14.40 -15.87 11.61
C THR A 201 -14.22 -15.90 10.08
N GLY A 202 -12.98 -16.01 9.59
CA GLY A 202 -12.69 -16.14 8.16
C GLY A 202 -11.31 -16.72 7.84
N SER A 203 -10.48 -17.01 8.85
CA SER A 203 -9.07 -17.40 8.68
C SER A 203 -8.85 -18.90 8.65
N ASP A 204 -9.56 -19.69 9.47
CA ASP A 204 -9.14 -21.09 9.67
C ASP A 204 -9.44 -22.00 8.47
N VAL A 205 -10.48 -21.72 7.68
CA VAL A 205 -10.78 -22.53 6.49
C VAL A 205 -10.07 -21.96 5.25
N MET A 206 -10.07 -20.64 5.04
CA MET A 206 -9.51 -20.03 3.82
C MET A 206 -8.00 -19.82 3.85
N SER A 207 -7.37 -19.50 4.99
CA SER A 207 -5.90 -19.41 5.05
C SER A 207 -5.25 -20.79 4.89
N GLN A 208 -5.89 -21.85 5.40
CA GLN A 208 -5.49 -23.23 5.14
C GLN A 208 -5.76 -23.65 3.68
N HIS A 209 -6.85 -23.18 3.05
CA HIS A 209 -7.14 -23.45 1.65
C HIS A 209 -6.16 -22.75 0.69
N ILE A 210 -5.79 -21.49 0.97
CA ILE A 210 -4.78 -20.75 0.19
C ILE A 210 -3.41 -21.42 0.31
N LEU A 211 -3.03 -21.88 1.51
CA LEU A 211 -1.81 -22.70 1.71
C LEU A 211 -1.89 -24.04 0.97
N CYS A 212 -3.05 -24.69 0.94
CA CYS A 212 -3.23 -25.97 0.28
C CYS A 212 -3.19 -25.84 -1.26
N VAL A 213 -3.88 -24.85 -1.81
CA VAL A 213 -3.97 -24.60 -3.26
C VAL A 213 -2.68 -23.99 -3.80
N ALA A 214 -2.03 -23.08 -3.08
CA ALA A 214 -0.71 -22.59 -3.48
C ALA A 214 0.35 -23.69 -3.48
N ASN A 215 0.15 -24.80 -2.76
CA ASN A 215 1.08 -25.91 -2.71
C ASN A 215 0.87 -27.00 -3.79
N GLN A 216 -0.23 -26.94 -4.55
CA GLN A 216 -0.51 -27.79 -5.70
C GLN A 216 0.17 -27.26 -6.97
#